data_AF-A0A5K1BVN1-F1
#
_entry.id   AF-A0A5K1BVN1-F1
#
_cell.length_a   1.000
_cell.length_b   1.000
_cell.length_c   1.000
_cell.angle_alpha   90.00
_cell.angle_beta   90.00
_cell.angle_gamma   90.00
#
_symmetry.space_group_name_H-M   'P 1'
#
loop_
_entity.id
_entity.type
_entity.pdbx_description
1 polymer ?
#
loop_
_entity_poly.entity_id
_entity_poly.type
_entity_poly.pdbx_seq_one_letter_code
_entity_poly.pdbx_strand_id
1 'polypeptide(L)' 'GYGMTEAGALSMCLAFAKEPMEVKSGSCGTVIRNAEMKIVDPETGASLPHNQAGEICIRGAQIMK' A
#
# COMPACT_ATOMS: atom_id res chain seq x y z
N GLY A 1 -5.53 5.32 6.27
CA GLY A 1 -4.59 4.22 6.51
C GLY A 1 -5.25 2.93 6.11
N TYR A 2 -4.47 1.93 5.75
CA TYR A 2 -4.96 0.59 5.40
C TYR A 2 -4.06 -0.46 6.06
N GLY A 3 -4.64 -1.57 6.49
CA GLY A 3 -3.92 -2.63 7.18
C GLY A 3 -4.69 -3.94 7.23
N MET A 4 -3.97 -5.01 7.54
CA MET A 4 -4.48 -6.38 7.69
C MET A 4 -3.79 -7.04 8.89
N THR A 5 -4.38 -8.06 9.48
CA THR A 5 -3.79 -8.77 10.63
C THR A 5 -2.45 -9.41 10.24
N GLU A 6 -2.37 -9.93 9.02
CA GLU A 6 -1.24 -10.65 8.45
C GLU A 6 -0.10 -9.71 8.01
N ALA A 7 -0.38 -8.42 7.82
CA ALA A 7 0.57 -7.47 7.24
C ALA A 7 0.77 -6.19 8.04
N GLY A 8 0.06 -6.03 9.16
CA GLY A 8 0.03 -4.81 9.95
C GLY A 8 -0.48 -3.61 9.13
N ALA A 9 0.12 -2.44 9.35
CA ALA A 9 -0.16 -1.25 8.58
C ALA A 9 0.51 -1.33 7.20
N LEU A 10 -0.31 -1.33 6.14
CA LEU A 10 0.14 -1.37 4.74
C LEU A 10 0.41 0.02 4.19
N SER A 11 -0.46 0.98 4.53
CA SER A 11 -0.35 2.37 4.10
C SER A 11 -0.78 3.35 5.18
N MET A 12 -0.14 4.52 5.18
CA MET A 12 -0.37 5.59 6.15
C MET A 12 -0.75 6.90 5.48
N CYS A 13 -1.61 7.67 6.16
CA CYS A 13 -1.93 9.04 5.76
C CYS A 13 -0.78 9.95 6.19
N LEU A 14 -0.11 10.57 5.22
CA LEU A 14 1.07 11.38 5.48
C LEU A 14 0.75 12.84 5.85
N ALA A 15 -0.53 13.21 5.94
CA ALA A 15 -0.95 14.49 6.54
C ALA A 15 -0.63 14.60 8.04
N PHE A 16 -0.44 13.45 8.72
CA PHE A 16 -0.08 13.37 10.13
C PHE A 16 1.41 13.08 10.35
N ALA A 17 2.22 13.09 9.30
CA ALA A 17 3.67 12.95 9.44
C ALA A 17 4.27 14.20 10.11
N LYS A 18 5.48 14.07 10.66
CA LYS A 18 6.23 15.20 11.23
C LYS A 18 6.31 16.37 10.25
N GLU A 19 6.63 16.05 8.99
CA GLU A 19 6.54 16.96 7.85
C GLU A 19 5.34 16.50 7.01
N PRO A 20 4.18 17.20 7.10
CA PRO A 20 2.99 16.82 6.37
C PRO A 20 3.16 16.96 4.86
N MET A 21 2.46 16.13 4.10
CA MET A 21 2.35 16.25 2.65
C MET A 21 0.90 16.31 2.20
N GLU A 22 0.70 16.78 0.97
CA GLU A 22 -0.62 16.83 0.37
C GLU A 22 -1.23 15.41 0.26
N VAL A 23 -2.50 15.29 0.65
CA VAL A 23 -3.24 14.04 0.63
C VAL A 23 -4.57 14.22 -0.07
N LYS A 24 -5.02 13.18 -0.77
CA LYS A 24 -6.30 13.15 -1.46
C LYS A 24 -7.38 12.53 -0.57
N SER A 25 -8.52 13.22 -0.42
CA SER A 25 -9.71 12.67 0.24
C SER A 25 -10.14 11.34 -0.41
N GLY A 26 -10.44 10.34 0.43
CA GLY A 26 -10.78 8.99 -0.01
C GLY A 26 -9.58 8.09 -0.33
N SER A 27 -8.34 8.60 -0.28
CA SER A 27 -7.14 7.76 -0.37
C SER A 27 -6.87 7.01 0.93
N CYS A 28 -6.35 5.79 0.82
CA CYS A 28 -5.88 5.02 1.97
C CYS A 28 -4.50 5.49 2.48
N GLY A 29 -3.78 6.31 1.73
CA GLY A 29 -2.44 6.80 2.06
C GLY A 29 -1.36 6.27 1.11
N THR A 30 -0.11 6.31 1.56
CA THR A 30 1.06 5.80 0.81
C THR A 30 1.64 4.57 1.51
N VAL A 31 2.24 3.66 0.74
CA VAL A 31 2.92 2.47 1.26
C VAL A 31 3.91 2.86 2.36
N ILE A 32 3.98 2.04 3.42
CA ILE A 32 4.91 2.27 4.52
C ILE A 32 6.36 2.14 4.06
N ARG A 33 7.28 2.78 4.81
CA ARG A 33 8.72 2.70 4.54
C ARG A 33 9.22 1.27 4.70
N ASN A 34 10.26 0.94 3.95
CA ASN A 34 10.91 -0.38 3.96
C ASN A 34 9.98 -1.54 3.54
N ALA A 35 8.92 -1.24 2.80
CA ALA A 35 8.03 -2.21 2.17
C ALA A 35 7.89 -1.89 0.67
N GLU A 36 7.64 -2.93 -0.11
CA GLU A 36 7.38 -2.85 -1.54
C GLU A 36 5.94 -3.28 -1.80
N MET A 37 5.25 -2.56 -2.69
CA MET A 37 3.87 -2.84 -3.06
C MET A 37 3.73 -2.81 -4.57
N LYS A 38 2.93 -3.71 -5.11
CA LYS A 38 2.48 -3.68 -6.51
C LYS A 38 1.01 -4.03 -6.61
N ILE A 39 0.39 -3.62 -7.72
CA ILE A 39 -0.93 -4.08 -8.10
C ILE A 39 -0.75 -5.18 -9.15
N VAL A 40 -1.41 -6.32 -8.96
CA VAL A 40 -1.37 -7.43 -9.91
C VAL A 40 -2.75 -7.75 -10.46
N ASP A 41 -2.77 -8.20 -11.71
CA ASP A 41 -3.95 -8.82 -12.29
C ASP A 41 -4.11 -10.24 -11.71
N PRO A 42 -5.27 -10.57 -11.10
CA PRO A 42 -5.45 -11.86 -10.41
C PRO A 42 -5.56 -13.06 -11.35
N GLU A 43 -5.90 -12.86 -12.63
CA GLU A 43 -6.03 -13.95 -13.60
C GLU A 43 -4.70 -14.26 -14.29
N THR A 44 -3.91 -13.23 -14.60
CA THR A 44 -2.66 -13.34 -15.37
C THR A 44 -1.40 -13.27 -14.52
N GLY A 45 -1.49 -12.75 -13.29
CA GLY A 45 -0.35 -12.48 -12.42
C GLY A 45 0.55 -11.32 -12.89
N ALA A 46 0.17 -10.62 -13.96
CA ALA A 46 0.93 -9.50 -14.51
C ALA A 46 0.89 -8.30 -13.56
N SER A 47 2.00 -7.54 -13.50
CA SER A 47 2.02 -6.29 -12.72
C SER A 47 1.37 -5.17 -13.51
N LEU A 48 0.39 -4.51 -12.90
CA LEU A 48 -0.40 -3.47 -13.54
C LEU A 48 0.26 -2.08 -13.36
N PRO A 49 0.13 -1.17 -14.33
CA PRO A 49 0.60 0.20 -14.22
C PRO A 49 -0.31 1.02 -13.28
N HIS A 50 0.09 2.26 -13.03
CA HIS A 50 -0.68 3.17 -12.18
C HIS A 50 -2.12 3.38 -12.69
N ASN A 51 -3.03 3.64 -11.74
CA ASN A 51 -4.46 3.90 -11.98
C ASN A 51 -5.24 2.72 -12.57
N GLN A 52 -4.75 1.48 -12.45
CA GLN A 52 -5.52 0.27 -12.74
C GLN A 52 -5.90 -0.46 -11.46
N ALA A 53 -7.11 -1.02 -11.43
CA ALA A 53 -7.59 -1.83 -10.32
C ALA A 53 -7.07 -3.27 -10.45
N GLY A 54 -6.72 -3.89 -9.31
CA GLY A 54 -6.22 -5.25 -9.25
C GLY A 54 -5.97 -5.67 -7.79
N GLU A 55 -5.34 -6.82 -7.60
CA GLU A 55 -4.96 -7.33 -6.29
C GLU A 55 -3.74 -6.57 -5.74
N ILE A 56 -3.80 -6.23 -4.45
CA ILE A 56 -2.71 -5.58 -3.73
C ILE A 56 -1.74 -6.66 -3.24
N CYS A 57 -0.52 -6.66 -3.76
CA CYS A 57 0.57 -7.47 -3.21
C CYS A 57 1.56 -6.59 -2.46
N ILE A 58 1.98 -7.04 -1.27
CA ILE A 58 2.99 -6.36 -0.45
C ILE A 58 4.10 -7.32 -0.06
N ARG A 59 5.33 -6.79 0.02
CA ARG A 59 6.51 -7.47 0.56
C ARG A 59 7.21 -6.56 1.56
N GLY A 60 7.61 -7.10 2.71
CA GLY A 60 8.40 -6.39 3.70
C GLY A 60 8.66 -7.23 4.94
N ALA A 61 9.55 -6.77 5.80
CA ALA A 61 9.91 -7.48 7.03
C ALA A 61 8.78 -7.50 8.08
N GLN A 62 7.78 -6.62 7.93
CA GLN A 62 6.61 -6.51 8.80
C GLN A 62 5.52 -7.56 8.51
N ILE A 63 5.65 -8.34 7.43
CA ILE A 63 4.65 -9.35 7.08
C ILE A 63 4.79 -10.54 8.04
N MET A 64 3.66 -11.07 8.50
CA MET A 64 3.59 -12.25 9.35
C MET A 64 4.30 -13.45 8.68
N LYS A 65 4.97 -14.26 9.50
CA LYS A 65 5.59 -15.52 9.08
C LYS A 65 4.59 -16.66 9.11
#